data_AF-A0A976SKD9-F1
#
_entry.id   AF-A0A976SKD9-F1
#
_cell.length_a   1.000
_cell.length_b   1.000
_cell.length_c   1.000
_cell.angle_alpha   90.00
_cell.angle_beta   90.00
_cell.angle_gamma   90.00
#
_symmetry.space_group_name_H-M   'P 1'
#
loop_
_entity.id
_entity.type
_entity.pdbx_description
1 polymer ?
#
loop_
_entity_poly.entity_id
_entity_poly.type
_entity_poly.pdbx_seq_one_letter_code
_entity_poly.pdbx_strand_id
1 'polypeptide(L)'
;MSQHGVIFKGTVAFIGLAILLCILLPLLLLRKINPNERKYFLSLMFLLVPLGTFCLWLLWVCMYISQMNPMISPMRVMHKQGGHTVEKVKQAVQQKVL
;
A
#
# COMPACT_ATOMS: atom_id res chain seq x y z
N MET A 1 14.38 9.01 6.51
CA MET A 1 13.46 8.24 7.37
C MET A 1 14.06 6.87 7.56
N SER A 2 14.32 6.41 8.78
CA SER A 2 14.94 5.10 9.00
C SER A 2 14.02 4.00 8.45
N GLN A 3 14.57 3.11 7.63
CA GLN A 3 13.86 1.98 7.01
C GLN A 3 13.12 1.12 8.04
N HIS A 4 13.73 0.88 9.20
CA HIS A 4 13.12 0.14 10.31
C HIS A 4 11.91 0.87 10.92
N GLY A 5 11.88 2.20 10.85
CA GLY A 5 10.78 3.01 11.37
C GLY A 5 9.49 2.86 10.57
N VAL A 6 9.57 2.52 9.28
CA VAL A 6 8.38 2.29 8.44
C VAL A 6 7.73 0.96 8.80
N ILE A 7 8.54 -0.10 8.96
CA ILE A 7 8.06 -1.42 9.39
C ILE A 7 7.38 -1.32 10.75
N PHE A 8 8.01 -0.64 11.72
CA PHE A 8 7.43 -0.47 13.05
C PHE A 8 6.06 0.24 13.01
N LYS A 9 5.96 1.37 12.31
CA LYS A 9 4.70 2.12 12.18
C LYS A 9 3.62 1.28 11.48
N GLY A 10 3.97 0.54 10.43
CA GLY A 10 3.05 -0.35 9.73
C GLY A 10 2.54 -1.47 10.63
N THR A 11 3.43 -2.15 11.36
CA THR A 11 3.05 -3.20 12.30
C THR A 11 2.10 -2.69 13.39
N VAL A 12 2.39 -1.53 13.98
CA VAL A 12 1.49 -0.91 14.97
C VAL A 12 0.12 -0.60 14.36
N ALA A 13 0.08 -0.10 13.12
CA ALA A 13 -1.18 0.19 12.43
C ALA A 13 -2.02 -1.08 12.17
N PHE A 14 -1.41 -2.18 11.73
CA PHE A 14 -2.12 -3.45 11.51
C PHE A 14 -2.59 -4.10 12.82
N ILE A 15 -1.81 -4.00 13.90
CA ILE A 15 -2.24 -4.44 15.24
C ILE A 15 -3.45 -3.62 15.71
N GLY A 16 -3.38 -2.29 15.58
CA GLY A 16 -4.50 -1.40 15.91
C GLY A 16 -5.75 -1.71 15.10
N LEU A 17 -5.60 -1.98 13.80
CA LEU A 17 -6.69 -2.39 12.92
C LEU A 17 -7.32 -3.72 13.35
N ALA A 18 -6.50 -4.72 13.71
CA ALA A 18 -6.98 -6.01 14.17
C ALA A 18 -7.80 -5.89 15.47
N ILE A 19 -7.30 -5.13 16.45
CA ILE A 19 -8.02 -4.87 17.71
C ILE A 19 -9.34 -4.14 17.44
N LEU A 20 -9.30 -3.09 16.60
CA LEU A 20 -10.48 -2.31 16.25
C LEU A 20 -11.56 -3.18 15.58
N LEU A 21 -11.18 -4.02 14.61
CA LEU A 21 -12.11 -4.93 13.93
C LEU A 21 -12.66 -6.01 14.87
N CYS A 22 -11.83 -6.56 15.76
CA CYS A 22 -12.27 -7.51 16.78
C CYS A 22 -13.29 -6.93 17.76
N ILE A 23 -13.34 -5.62 17.95
CA ILE A 23 -14.34 -4.96 18.82
C ILE A 23 -15.58 -4.55 17.99
N LEU A 24 -15.38 -3.87 16.86
CA LEU A 24 -16.48 -3.34 16.06
C LEU A 24 -17.36 -4.43 15.43
N LEU A 25 -16.76 -5.51 14.92
CA LEU A 25 -17.52 -6.55 14.23
C LEU A 25 -18.49 -7.30 15.15
N PRO A 26 -18.09 -7.75 16.36
CA PRO A 26 -19.04 -8.31 17.31
C PRO A 26 -20.15 -7.34 17.68
N LEU A 27 -19.86 -6.06 17.92
CA LEU A 27 -20.88 -5.06 18.29
C LEU A 27 -21.96 -4.89 17.19
N LEU A 28 -21.55 -4.92 15.92
CA LEU A 28 -22.47 -4.77 14.79
C LEU A 28 -23.21 -6.07 14.46
N LEU A 29 -22.54 -7.21 14.50
CA LEU A 29 -23.07 -8.49 14.00
C LEU A 29 -23.80 -9.31 15.06
N LEU A 30 -23.44 -9.22 16.34
CA LEU A 30 -24.10 -9.97 17.43
C LEU A 30 -25.59 -9.63 17.57
N ARG A 31 -25.98 -8.39 17.25
CA ARG A 31 -27.38 -7.95 17.32
C ARG A 31 -28.27 -8.73 16.35
N LYS A 32 -27.71 -9.20 15.24
CA LYS A 32 -28.44 -9.92 14.18
C LYS A 32 -28.47 -11.44 14.40
N ILE A 33 -27.62 -11.98 15.28
CA ILE A 33 -27.43 -13.43 15.45
C ILE A 33 -28.26 -13.99 16.61
N ASN A 34 -28.85 -15.16 16.36
CA ASN A 34 -29.60 -15.95 17.31
C ASN A 34 -28.79 -16.20 18.59
N PRO A 35 -29.38 -16.04 19.79
CA PRO A 35 -28.67 -16.12 21.05
C PRO A 35 -27.97 -17.47 21.28
N ASN A 36 -28.52 -18.56 20.75
CA ASN A 36 -27.98 -19.91 20.89
C ASN A 36 -26.64 -20.12 20.13
N GLU A 37 -26.42 -19.40 19.03
CA GLU A 37 -25.24 -19.58 18.16
C GLU A 37 -24.12 -18.56 18.42
N ARG A 38 -24.34 -17.57 19.31
CA ARG A 38 -23.41 -16.47 19.56
C ARG A 38 -22.02 -16.93 19.99
N LYS A 39 -21.92 -18.01 20.77
CA LYS A 39 -20.63 -18.54 21.25
C LYS A 39 -19.77 -19.04 20.09
N TYR A 40 -20.35 -19.80 19.18
CA TYR A 40 -19.66 -20.31 17.99
C TYR A 40 -19.29 -19.16 17.06
N PHE A 41 -20.21 -18.22 16.84
CA PHE A 41 -19.94 -17.04 16.03
C PHE A 41 -18.78 -16.20 16.56
N LEU A 42 -18.75 -15.94 17.87
CA LEU A 42 -17.65 -15.21 18.51
C LEU A 42 -16.33 -15.95 18.39
N SER A 43 -16.32 -17.27 18.65
CA SER A 43 -15.12 -18.10 18.49
C SER A 43 -14.57 -18.02 17.06
N LEU A 44 -15.46 -18.15 16.06
CA LEU A 44 -15.09 -18.04 14.65
C LEU A 44 -14.54 -16.64 14.31
N MET A 45 -15.20 -15.59 14.79
CA MET A 45 -14.78 -14.19 14.57
C MET A 45 -13.40 -13.91 15.16
N PHE A 46 -13.18 -14.31 16.42
CA PHE A 46 -11.89 -14.12 17.10
C PHE A 46 -10.75 -14.93 16.48
N LEU A 47 -11.05 -15.97 15.70
CA LEU A 47 -10.04 -16.71 14.93
C LEU A 47 -9.80 -16.07 13.57
N LEU A 48 -10.87 -15.81 12.79
CA LEU A 48 -10.75 -15.33 11.41
C LEU A 48 -10.24 -13.89 11.33
N VAL A 49 -10.67 -12.99 12.22
CA VAL A 49 -10.31 -11.57 12.13
C VAL A 49 -8.80 -11.35 12.36
N PRO A 50 -8.17 -11.89 13.43
CA PRO A 50 -6.73 -11.81 13.60
C PRO A 50 -5.96 -12.53 12.50
N LEU A 51 -6.42 -13.70 12.06
CA LEU A 51 -5.75 -14.45 11.00
C LEU A 51 -5.75 -13.68 9.66
N GLY A 52 -6.90 -13.13 9.28
CA GLY A 52 -7.02 -12.34 8.05
C GLY A 52 -6.19 -11.06 8.09
N THR A 53 -6.21 -10.34 9.20
CA THR A 53 -5.38 -9.13 9.38
C THR A 53 -3.88 -9.45 9.41
N PHE A 54 -3.49 -10.58 10.00
CA PHE A 54 -2.12 -11.08 9.95
C PHE A 54 -1.66 -11.41 8.51
N CYS A 55 -2.51 -12.07 7.72
CA CYS A 55 -2.21 -12.35 6.31
C CYS A 55 -2.03 -11.06 5.49
N LEU A 56 -2.86 -10.03 5.73
CA LEU A 56 -2.71 -8.73 5.08
C LEU A 56 -1.43 -8.01 5.50
N TRP A 57 -1.05 -8.09 6.78
CA TRP A 57 0.21 -7.55 7.28
C TRP A 57 1.41 -8.27 6.63
N LEU A 58 1.37 -9.59 6.51
CA LEU A 58 2.40 -10.38 5.82
C LEU A 58 2.54 -9.96 4.34
N LEU A 59 1.42 -9.82 3.63
CA LEU A 59 1.45 -9.36 2.24
C LEU A 59 2.13 -8.00 2.12
N TRP A 60 1.74 -7.06 2.99
CA TRP A 60 2.30 -5.71 3.01
C TRP A 60 3.80 -5.72 3.32
N VAL A 61 4.24 -6.45 4.34
CA VAL A 61 5.65 -6.46 4.76
C VAL A 61 6.53 -7.10 3.68
N CYS A 62 6.06 -8.18 3.04
CA CYS A 62 6.76 -8.81 1.92
C CYS A 62 6.92 -7.87 0.73
N MET A 63 5.85 -7.14 0.35
CA MET A 63 5.91 -6.13 -0.70
C MET A 63 6.83 -4.96 -0.36
N TYR A 64 6.91 -4.58 0.92
CA TYR A 64 7.81 -3.52 1.37
C TYR A 64 9.27 -3.96 1.32
N ILE A 65 9.58 -5.14 1.85
CA ILE A 65 10.95 -5.69 1.90
C ILE A 65 11.52 -5.91 0.50
N SER A 66 10.71 -6.37 -0.46
CA SER A 66 11.16 -6.60 -1.84
C SER A 66 11.67 -5.32 -2.53
N GLN A 67 11.27 -4.14 -2.04
CA GLN A 67 11.66 -2.84 -2.58
C GLN A 67 12.82 -2.19 -1.80
N MET A 68 13.29 -2.77 -0.69
CA MET A 68 14.34 -2.16 0.14
C MET A 68 15.73 -2.22 -0.49
N ASN A 69 16.01 -3.24 -1.31
CA ASN A 69 17.27 -3.38 -2.03
C ASN A 69 17.00 -3.83 -3.49
N PRO A 70 16.51 -2.93 -4.36
CA PRO A 70 16.14 -3.28 -5.72
C PRO A 70 17.37 -3.51 -6.58
N MET A 71 17.47 -4.69 -7.19
CA MET A 71 18.53 -4.98 -8.19
C MET A 71 18.20 -4.40 -9.58
N ILE A 72 16.92 -4.07 -9.81
CA ILE A 72 16.42 -3.54 -11.08
C ILE A 72 15.90 -2.14 -10.84
N SER A 73 16.45 -1.18 -11.59
CA SER A 73 15.96 0.20 -11.61
C SER A 73 15.03 0.42 -12.81
N PRO A 74 14.00 1.26 -12.70
CA PRO A 74 13.10 1.53 -13.82
C PRO A 74 13.84 2.19 -14.99
N MET A 75 13.73 1.60 -16.18
CA MET A 75 14.27 2.18 -17.42
C MET A 75 13.37 3.34 -17.85
N ARG A 76 13.84 4.59 -17.67
CA ARG A 76 13.14 5.75 -18.24
C ARG A 76 13.47 5.82 -19.72
N VAL A 77 12.56 5.35 -20.58
CA VAL A 77 12.60 5.70 -22.00
C VAL A 77 12.33 7.20 -22.08
N MET A 78 13.41 7.98 -22.10
CA MET A 78 13.34 9.42 -22.32
C MET A 78 12.65 9.63 -23.67
N HIS A 79 11.38 10.06 -23.67
CA HIS A 79 10.77 10.61 -24.87
C HIS A 79 11.61 11.83 -25.24
N LYS A 80 12.42 11.63 -26.29
CA LYS A 80 13.46 12.53 -26.77
C LYS A 80 12.91 13.97 -26.83
N GLN A 81 13.47 14.88 -26.03
CA GLN A 81 13.33 16.34 -26.15
C GLN A 81 13.94 16.88 -27.49
N GLY A 82 13.81 16.13 -28.59
CA GLY A 82 14.32 16.52 -29.91
C GLY A 82 13.52 17.68 -30.53
N GLY A 83 12.32 17.98 -30.03
CA GLY A 83 11.50 19.08 -30.55
C GLY A 83 12.02 20.47 -30.18
N HIS A 84 12.56 20.64 -28.96
CA HIS A 84 12.94 21.97 -28.46
C HIS A 84 14.23 22.50 -29.09
N THR A 85 15.18 21.61 -29.42
CA THR A 85 16.44 22.00 -30.08
C THR A 85 16.22 22.35 -31.55
N VAL A 86 15.32 21.65 -32.25
CA VAL A 86 15.01 21.92 -33.67
C VAL A 86 14.27 23.25 -33.82
N GLU A 87 13.31 23.56 -32.94
CA GLU A 87 12.61 24.86 -32.89
C GLU A 87 13.58 26.03 -32.69
N LYS A 88 14.50 25.91 -31.71
CA LYS A 88 15.51 26.94 -31.41
C LYS A 88 16.47 27.17 -32.57
N VAL A 89 16.90 26.12 -33.27
CA VAL A 89 17.77 26.23 -34.45
C VAL A 89 17.02 26.85 -35.62
N LYS A 90 15.75 26.49 -35.84
CA LYS A 90 14.93 27.07 -36.92
C LYS A 90 14.70 28.58 -36.72
N GLN A 91 14.47 29.01 -35.48
CA GLN A 91 14.34 30.43 -35.11
C GLN A 91 15.66 31.20 -35.31
N ALA A 92 16.80 30.62 -34.89
CA ALA A 92 18.11 31.23 -35.07
C ALA A 92 18.52 31.34 -36.55
N VAL A 93 18.13 30.36 -37.39
CA VAL A 93 18.38 30.40 -38.84
C VAL A 93 17.49 31.44 -39.53
N GLN A 94 16.20 31.54 -39.18
CA GLN A 94 15.31 32.57 -39.73
C GLN A 94 15.76 34.00 -39.40
N GLN A 95 16.28 34.24 -38.19
CA GLN A 95 16.75 35.56 -37.79
C GLN A 95 18.08 35.98 -38.44
N LYS A 96 18.84 35.03 -39.01
CA LYS A 96 20.11 35.30 -39.71
C LYS A 96 19.93 35.58 -41.21
N VAL A 97 18.72 35.38 -41.74
CA VAL A 97 18.39 35.50 -43.17
C VAL A 97 17.62 36.81 -43.48
N LEU A 98 17.24 37.57 -42.45
CA LEU A 98 16.77 38.95 -42.56
C LEU A 98 17.93 39.92 -42.29
#